data_AF-A0A256YJQ5-F1
#
_entry.id   AF-A0A256YJQ5-F1
#
_cell.length_a   1.000
_cell.length_b   1.000
_cell.length_c   1.000
_cell.angle_alpha   90.00
_cell.angle_beta   90.00
_cell.angle_gamma   90.00
#
_symmetry.space_group_name_H-M   'P 1'
#
loop_
_entity.id
_entity.type
_entity.pdbx_description
1 polymer ?
#
loop_
_entity_poly.entity_id
_entity_poly.type
_entity_poly.pdbx_seq_one_letter_code
_entity_poly.pdbx_strand_id
1 'polypeptide(L)'
;MALESIVRWAKRENKDADPLEFYRKNYDGFTRSQLQEKDKALYEILRRRDLLHKIPRKIAKARDFGSPLDYYQEHYPGMTREELREKDKGLYNRLQRDSLLDHIPKGKERRSSKYGEDALAYYKKHYLGLTRGELAQKDVGLYKRIREEGLLKYIPRKYRNFGNPLSYYKKHYPKLTRGKLRKKDKALYRRLRKDGLLKEVSLAKNWQKRFRNALQKYLDTSDRKPTLEELAQNYHLNSDELREYFESQGINF
;
A
#
# COMPACT_ATOMS: atom_id res chain seq x y z
N MET A 1 -41.96 48.12 6.80
CA MET A 1 -41.36 47.44 5.63
C MET A 1 -41.62 45.95 5.76
N ALA A 2 -42.30 45.36 4.79
CA ALA A 2 -42.70 43.96 4.81
C ALA A 2 -41.48 43.04 4.58
N LEU A 3 -41.33 42.01 5.41
CA LEU A 3 -40.40 40.91 5.14
C LEU A 3 -40.93 40.15 3.92
N GLU A 4 -40.33 40.38 2.75
CA GLU A 4 -40.61 39.58 1.55
C GLU A 4 -40.40 38.10 1.88
N SER A 5 -41.46 37.31 1.72
CA SER A 5 -41.41 35.88 1.97
C SER A 5 -40.56 35.21 0.90
N ILE A 6 -39.36 34.75 1.28
CA ILE A 6 -38.47 34.01 0.37
C ILE A 6 -39.21 32.79 -0.18
N VAL A 7 -39.40 32.75 -1.50
CA VAL A 7 -40.10 31.66 -2.19
C VAL A 7 -39.18 30.44 -2.29
N ARG A 8 -39.64 29.30 -1.76
CA ARG A 8 -38.93 28.02 -1.90
C ARG A 8 -39.15 27.42 -3.28
N TRP A 9 -38.12 26.78 -3.83
CA TRP A 9 -38.08 26.09 -5.11
C TRP A 9 -39.20 25.06 -5.28
N ALA A 10 -39.54 24.34 -4.20
CA ALA A 10 -40.65 23.38 -4.22
C ALA A 10 -42.04 24.04 -4.36
N LYS A 11 -42.15 25.35 -4.08
CA LYS A 11 -43.39 26.15 -4.15
C LYS A 11 -43.38 27.15 -5.30
N ARG A 12 -42.43 27.03 -6.24
CA ARG A 12 -42.36 27.92 -7.40
C ARG A 12 -43.59 27.76 -8.29
N GLU A 13 -44.12 28.88 -8.78
CA GLU A 13 -45.25 28.88 -9.70
C GLU A 13 -44.84 28.37 -11.09
N ASN A 14 -43.71 28.83 -11.60
CA ASN A 14 -43.16 28.35 -12.86
C ASN A 14 -42.32 27.07 -12.64
N LYS A 15 -42.86 25.92 -13.05
CA LYS A 15 -42.20 24.61 -12.92
C LYS A 15 -40.96 24.47 -13.81
N ASP A 16 -40.89 25.21 -14.90
CA ASP A 16 -39.81 25.18 -15.89
C ASP A 16 -38.74 26.27 -15.67
N ALA A 17 -38.84 27.03 -14.57
CA ALA A 17 -37.87 28.06 -14.22
C ALA A 17 -36.43 27.52 -14.20
N ASP A 18 -35.48 28.31 -14.68
CA ASP A 18 -34.06 27.97 -14.57
C ASP A 18 -33.62 28.02 -13.08
N PRO A 19 -33.00 26.94 -12.55
CA PRO A 19 -32.60 26.90 -11.14
C PRO A 19 -31.59 27.98 -10.73
N LEU A 20 -30.72 28.41 -11.63
CA LEU A 20 -29.70 29.41 -11.32
C LEU A 20 -30.30 30.83 -11.36
N GLU A 21 -31.17 31.12 -12.32
CA GLU A 21 -31.92 32.39 -12.32
C GLU A 21 -32.84 32.50 -11.11
N PHE A 22 -33.52 31.41 -10.73
CA PHE A 22 -34.35 31.39 -9.53
C PHE A 22 -33.52 31.63 -8.26
N TYR A 23 -32.30 31.06 -8.19
CA TYR A 23 -31.35 31.35 -7.10
C TYR A 23 -30.98 32.84 -7.08
N ARG A 24 -30.58 33.43 -8.22
CA ARG A 24 -30.22 34.85 -8.31
C ARG A 24 -31.35 35.79 -7.91
N LYS A 25 -32.61 35.40 -8.18
CA LYS A 25 -33.77 36.23 -7.84
C LYS A 25 -34.17 36.15 -6.37
N ASN A 26 -34.05 34.98 -5.72
CA ASN A 26 -34.65 34.73 -4.40
C ASN A 26 -33.63 34.47 -3.28
N TYR A 27 -32.38 34.18 -3.63
CA TYR A 27 -31.32 33.74 -2.70
C TYR A 27 -29.98 34.40 -3.02
N ASP A 28 -29.99 35.59 -3.63
CA ASP A 28 -28.75 36.28 -3.99
C ASP A 28 -27.86 36.49 -2.75
N GLY A 29 -26.56 36.26 -2.92
CA GLY A 29 -25.58 36.30 -1.83
C GLY A 29 -25.61 35.12 -0.84
N PHE A 30 -26.57 34.19 -0.90
CA PHE A 30 -26.57 33.02 -0.02
C PHE A 30 -25.42 32.08 -0.37
N THR A 31 -24.64 31.68 0.63
CA THR A 31 -23.63 30.64 0.45
C THR A 31 -24.27 29.27 0.24
N ARG A 32 -23.53 28.33 -0.34
CA ARG A 32 -23.96 26.93 -0.53
C ARG A 32 -24.57 26.30 0.73
N SER A 33 -23.96 26.54 1.89
CA SER A 33 -24.44 26.02 3.17
C SER A 33 -25.76 26.69 3.60
N GLN A 34 -25.87 28.01 3.47
CA GLN A 34 -27.12 28.74 3.76
C GLN A 34 -28.25 28.31 2.81
N LEU A 35 -27.94 28.12 1.53
CA LEU A 35 -28.90 27.63 0.53
C LEU A 35 -29.36 26.20 0.87
N GLN A 36 -28.44 25.31 1.23
CA GLN A 36 -28.77 23.93 1.60
C GLN A 36 -29.70 23.87 2.82
N GLU A 37 -29.50 24.75 3.80
CA GLU A 37 -30.30 24.83 5.01
C GLU A 37 -31.70 25.41 4.74
N LYS A 38 -31.78 26.47 3.92
CA LYS A 38 -33.02 27.21 3.68
C LYS A 38 -33.88 26.59 2.58
N ASP A 39 -33.27 26.03 1.55
CA ASP A 39 -33.93 25.39 0.41
C ASP A 39 -33.11 24.21 -0.15
N LYS A 40 -33.21 23.09 0.57
CA LYS A 40 -32.55 21.83 0.19
C LYS A 40 -32.93 21.35 -1.21
N ALA A 41 -34.15 21.63 -1.67
CA ALA A 41 -34.62 21.19 -2.99
C ALA A 41 -33.89 21.94 -4.11
N LEU A 42 -33.73 23.26 -3.96
CA LEU A 42 -32.92 24.08 -4.87
C LEU A 42 -31.44 23.67 -4.85
N TYR A 43 -30.90 23.43 -3.66
CA TYR A 43 -29.51 23.00 -3.52
C TYR A 43 -29.23 21.68 -4.26
N GLU A 44 -30.09 20.67 -4.11
CA GLU A 44 -29.91 19.37 -4.77
C GLU A 44 -30.07 19.44 -6.28
N ILE A 45 -30.99 20.27 -6.82
CA ILE A 45 -31.10 20.41 -8.28
C ILE A 45 -29.88 21.12 -8.87
N LEU A 46 -29.37 22.16 -8.20
CA LEU A 46 -28.12 22.84 -8.61
C LEU A 46 -26.92 21.90 -8.51
N ARG A 47 -26.89 21.00 -7.52
CA ARG A 47 -25.85 19.97 -7.40
C ARG A 47 -25.90 18.96 -8.53
N ARG A 48 -27.08 18.41 -8.83
CA ARG A 48 -27.26 17.40 -9.88
C ARG A 48 -26.96 17.95 -11.28
N ARG A 49 -27.21 19.24 -11.50
CA ARG A 49 -26.90 19.94 -12.76
C ARG A 49 -25.48 20.53 -12.80
N ASP A 50 -24.64 20.22 -11.81
CA ASP A 50 -23.28 20.75 -11.66
C ASP A 50 -23.18 22.29 -11.68
N LEU A 51 -24.22 22.99 -11.22
CA LEU A 51 -24.28 24.45 -11.16
C LEU A 51 -23.83 25.02 -9.81
N LEU A 52 -23.57 24.16 -8.81
CA LEU A 52 -23.13 24.61 -7.50
C LEU A 52 -21.86 25.45 -7.54
N HIS A 53 -20.97 25.26 -8.53
CA HIS A 53 -19.75 26.06 -8.66
C HIS A 53 -20.03 27.57 -8.80
N LYS A 54 -21.21 27.95 -9.33
CA LYS A 54 -21.67 29.33 -9.49
C LYS A 54 -22.25 29.96 -8.22
N ILE A 55 -22.39 29.17 -7.15
CA ILE A 55 -22.92 29.61 -5.86
C ILE A 55 -21.75 29.90 -4.90
N PRO A 56 -21.75 31.04 -4.19
CA PRO A 56 -20.71 31.39 -3.22
C PRO A 56 -20.50 30.28 -2.18
N ARG A 57 -19.24 29.98 -1.86
CA ARG A 57 -18.91 29.13 -0.70
C ARG A 57 -18.68 30.02 0.52
N LYS A 58 -19.01 29.51 1.71
CA LYS A 58 -18.52 30.14 2.94
C LYS A 58 -17.00 29.98 2.98
N ILE A 59 -16.27 31.04 2.64
CA ILE A 59 -14.84 31.11 2.88
C ILE A 59 -14.72 31.44 4.37
N ALA A 60 -14.36 30.46 5.19
CA ALA A 60 -13.96 30.77 6.56
C ALA A 60 -12.73 31.70 6.45
N LYS A 61 -12.79 32.89 7.05
CA LYS A 61 -11.59 33.72 7.20
C LYS A 61 -10.55 32.84 7.90
N ALA A 62 -9.45 32.54 7.21
CA ALA A 62 -8.35 31.84 7.85
C ALA A 62 -7.94 32.69 9.04
N ARG A 63 -7.83 32.08 10.23
CA ARG A 63 -7.25 32.77 11.38
C ARG A 63 -5.86 33.23 10.96
N ASP A 64 -5.60 34.51 11.14
CA ASP A 64 -4.28 35.06 10.88
C ASP A 64 -3.40 34.73 12.08
N PHE A 65 -2.36 33.93 11.85
CA PHE A 65 -1.38 33.55 12.86
C PHE A 65 -0.13 34.44 12.77
N GLY A 66 -0.08 35.39 11.82
CA GLY A 66 1.15 36.06 11.45
C GLY A 66 2.21 35.03 11.03
N SER A 67 3.35 35.04 11.72
CA SER A 67 4.35 33.98 11.64
C SER A 67 3.88 32.75 12.45
N PRO A 68 3.53 31.63 11.79
CA PRO A 68 2.97 30.48 12.49
C PRO A 68 3.95 29.80 13.45
N LEU A 69 5.27 29.96 13.23
CA LEU A 69 6.29 29.46 14.15
C LEU A 69 6.42 30.33 15.39
N ASP A 70 6.45 31.65 15.24
CA ASP A 70 6.53 32.56 16.39
C ASP A 70 5.28 32.42 17.26
N TYR A 71 4.10 32.34 16.62
CA TYR A 71 2.84 32.05 17.31
C TYR A 71 2.90 30.73 18.08
N TYR A 72 3.46 29.67 17.48
CA TYR A 72 3.64 28.40 18.17
C TYR A 72 4.59 28.52 19.38
N GLN A 73 5.72 29.21 19.22
CA GLN A 73 6.70 29.39 20.28
C GLN A 73 6.13 30.20 21.46
N GLU A 74 5.30 31.19 21.18
CA GLU A 74 4.66 32.04 22.19
C GLU A 74 3.53 31.30 22.93
N HIS A 75 2.66 30.60 22.21
CA HIS A 75 1.42 30.05 22.79
C HIS A 75 1.46 28.56 23.13
N TYR A 76 2.36 27.79 22.51
CA TYR A 76 2.48 26.34 22.68
C TYR A 76 3.94 25.86 22.85
N PRO A 77 4.76 26.54 23.66
CA PRO A 77 6.18 26.20 23.79
C PRO A 77 6.37 24.74 24.23
N GLY A 78 7.16 23.99 23.47
CA GLY A 78 7.49 22.59 23.77
C GLY A 78 6.38 21.58 23.51
N MET A 79 5.19 22.01 23.09
CA MET A 79 4.07 21.12 22.77
C MET A 79 4.39 20.29 21.54
N THR A 80 4.10 19.00 21.59
CA THR A 80 4.42 18.08 20.50
C THR A 80 3.45 18.24 19.33
N ARG A 81 3.84 17.76 18.14
CA ARG A 81 2.96 17.78 16.96
C ARG A 81 1.58 17.18 17.21
N GLU A 82 1.51 16.13 18.01
CA GLU A 82 0.25 15.42 18.31
C GLU A 82 -0.63 16.22 19.26
N GLU A 83 -0.07 16.73 20.36
CA GLU A 83 -0.76 17.61 21.29
C GLU A 83 -1.23 18.90 20.60
N LEU A 84 -0.40 19.49 19.73
CA LEU A 84 -0.75 20.67 18.95
C LEU A 84 -1.89 20.38 17.97
N ARG A 85 -1.88 19.23 17.30
CA ARG A 85 -2.96 18.81 16.41
C ARG A 85 -4.28 18.66 17.15
N GLU A 86 -4.25 18.18 18.39
CA GLU A 86 -5.46 18.02 19.21
C GLU A 86 -5.96 19.36 19.73
N LYS A 87 -5.06 20.24 20.17
CA LYS A 87 -5.39 21.52 20.80
C LYS A 87 -5.71 22.64 19.81
N ASP A 88 -4.96 22.76 18.73
CA ASP A 88 -5.16 23.77 17.68
C ASP A 88 -4.92 23.19 16.27
N LYS A 89 -5.96 22.52 15.75
CA LYS A 89 -5.97 21.98 14.38
C LYS A 89 -5.70 23.04 13.31
N GLY A 90 -6.10 24.28 13.56
CA GLY A 90 -5.92 25.38 12.60
C GLY A 90 -4.44 25.70 12.42
N LEU A 91 -3.73 25.90 13.53
CA LEU A 91 -2.29 26.15 13.54
C LEU A 91 -1.51 24.93 13.03
N TYR A 92 -1.86 23.72 13.46
CA TYR A 92 -1.23 22.48 12.97
C TYR A 92 -1.31 22.37 11.43
N ASN A 93 -2.51 22.56 10.87
CA ASN A 93 -2.71 22.48 9.41
C ASN A 93 -1.96 23.60 8.68
N ARG A 94 -1.87 24.79 9.29
CA ARG A 94 -1.09 25.92 8.73
C ARG A 94 0.40 25.57 8.68
N LEU A 95 0.98 25.13 9.80
CA LEU A 95 2.37 24.69 9.89
C LEU A 95 2.66 23.52 8.92
N GLN A 96 1.71 22.60 8.74
CA GLN A 96 1.84 21.50 7.79
C GLN A 96 1.90 22.00 6.35
N ARG A 97 0.96 22.87 5.95
CA ARG A 97 0.89 23.42 4.60
C ARG A 97 2.14 24.22 4.25
N ASP A 98 2.66 24.96 5.23
CA ASP A 98 3.84 25.79 5.08
C ASP A 98 5.15 24.99 5.27
N SER A 99 5.05 23.66 5.49
CA SER A 99 6.19 22.74 5.68
C SER A 99 7.07 23.04 6.90
N LEU A 100 6.49 23.61 7.96
CA LEU A 100 7.19 24.05 9.17
C LEU A 100 7.04 23.08 10.35
N LEU A 101 6.35 21.95 10.17
CA LEU A 101 6.19 20.95 11.24
C LEU A 101 7.52 20.40 11.76
N ASP A 102 8.60 20.50 11.00
CA ASP A 102 9.92 20.01 11.43
C ASP A 102 10.56 20.80 12.57
N HIS A 103 10.09 22.02 12.81
CA HIS A 103 10.46 22.81 13.97
C HIS A 103 9.65 22.48 15.23
N ILE A 104 8.64 21.62 15.10
CA ILE A 104 7.76 21.23 16.21
C ILE A 104 8.22 19.88 16.77
N PRO A 105 8.40 19.75 18.11
CA PRO A 105 8.81 18.50 18.74
C PRO A 105 7.94 17.33 18.29
N LYS A 106 8.59 16.27 17.82
CA LYS A 106 7.92 14.97 17.72
C LYS A 106 7.74 14.48 19.15
N GLY A 107 6.54 14.00 19.50
CA GLY A 107 6.32 13.43 20.83
C GLY A 107 7.33 12.33 21.12
N LYS A 108 7.69 12.18 22.41
CA LYS A 108 8.56 11.08 22.83
C LYS A 108 7.97 9.78 22.27
N GLU A 109 8.77 9.01 21.52
CA GLU A 109 8.40 7.66 21.11
C GLU A 109 7.81 6.93 22.32
N ARG A 110 6.67 6.27 22.13
CA ARG A 110 5.87 5.63 23.19
C ARG A 110 6.75 4.75 24.10
N ARG A 111 7.29 5.31 25.18
CA ARG A 111 8.03 4.60 26.21
C ARG A 111 7.03 3.96 27.16
N SER A 112 6.67 2.74 26.81
CA SER A 112 6.31 1.61 27.68
C SER A 112 5.44 0.70 26.82
N SER A 113 6.06 0.02 25.87
CA SER A 113 5.36 -1.11 25.27
C SER A 113 5.08 -2.12 26.39
N LYS A 114 3.99 -2.89 26.28
CA LYS A 114 3.73 -4.03 27.19
C LYS A 114 4.88 -5.07 27.24
N TYR A 115 5.86 -4.95 26.36
CA TYR A 115 7.05 -5.79 26.26
C TYR A 115 8.27 -5.21 27.00
N GLY A 116 8.11 -4.10 27.74
CA GLY A 116 9.21 -3.40 28.41
C GLY A 116 10.10 -2.61 27.43
N GLU A 117 11.33 -2.30 27.85
CA GLU A 117 12.30 -1.58 27.01
C GLU A 117 12.97 -2.50 25.98
N ASP A 118 13.25 -3.76 26.33
CA ASP A 118 13.89 -4.73 25.43
C ASP A 118 12.90 -5.82 24.97
N ALA A 119 12.44 -5.68 23.73
CA ALA A 119 11.54 -6.64 23.10
C ALA A 119 12.16 -8.04 22.93
N LEU A 120 13.47 -8.13 22.72
CA LEU A 120 14.16 -9.40 22.56
C LEU A 120 14.34 -10.12 23.91
N ALA A 121 14.62 -9.39 24.99
CA ALA A 121 14.63 -9.96 26.34
C ALA A 121 13.24 -10.50 26.70
N TYR A 122 12.17 -9.75 26.41
CA TYR A 122 10.80 -10.22 26.60
C TYR A 122 10.52 -11.51 25.81
N TYR A 123 10.93 -11.56 24.53
CA TYR A 123 10.82 -12.79 23.72
C TYR A 123 11.58 -13.96 24.36
N LYS A 124 12.83 -13.77 24.77
CA LYS A 124 13.64 -14.83 25.39
C LYS A 124 13.03 -15.35 26.69
N LYS A 125 12.32 -14.49 27.42
CA LYS A 125 11.65 -14.86 28.67
C LYS A 125 10.33 -15.61 28.46
N HIS A 126 9.53 -15.20 27.47
CA HIS A 126 8.14 -15.67 27.34
C HIS A 126 7.88 -16.60 26.14
N TYR A 127 8.75 -16.59 25.13
CA TYR A 127 8.53 -17.24 23.83
C TYR A 127 9.79 -17.93 23.30
N LEU A 128 10.74 -18.28 24.17
CA LEU A 128 11.99 -18.92 23.78
C LEU A 128 11.71 -20.15 22.90
N GLY A 129 12.42 -20.22 21.76
CA GLY A 129 12.30 -21.33 20.81
C GLY A 129 11.16 -21.19 19.80
N LEU A 130 10.20 -20.28 20.00
CA LEU A 130 9.19 -20.02 18.96
C LEU A 130 9.85 -19.44 17.72
N THR A 131 9.52 -20.00 16.55
CA THR A 131 10.02 -19.48 15.29
C THR A 131 9.34 -18.17 14.94
N ARG A 132 9.94 -17.39 14.03
CA ARG A 132 9.37 -16.11 13.56
C ARG A 132 7.90 -16.22 13.15
N GLY A 133 7.52 -17.33 12.51
CA GLY A 133 6.14 -17.58 12.07
C GLY A 133 5.20 -17.86 13.24
N GLU A 134 5.63 -18.69 14.19
CA GLU A 134 4.86 -19.01 15.39
C GLU A 134 4.71 -17.79 16.31
N LEU A 135 5.79 -16.99 16.46
CA LEU A 135 5.73 -15.72 17.18
C LEU A 135 4.76 -14.74 16.51
N ALA A 136 4.82 -14.60 15.18
CA ALA A 136 3.91 -13.72 14.45
C ALA A 136 2.43 -14.14 14.61
N GLN A 137 2.15 -15.43 14.78
CA GLN A 137 0.79 -15.92 15.04
C GLN A 137 0.37 -15.71 16.50
N LYS A 138 1.28 -15.94 17.45
CA LYS A 138 0.98 -15.91 18.89
C LYS A 138 0.96 -14.49 19.47
N ASP A 139 1.87 -13.63 19.04
CA ASP A 139 1.93 -12.22 19.44
C ASP A 139 2.43 -11.35 18.27
N VAL A 140 1.47 -10.91 17.44
CA VAL A 140 1.72 -10.04 16.27
C VAL A 140 2.42 -8.74 16.67
N GLY A 141 2.10 -8.18 17.85
CA GLY A 141 2.65 -6.90 18.30
C GLY A 141 4.13 -7.01 18.62
N LEU A 142 4.52 -8.07 19.33
CA LEU A 142 5.92 -8.32 19.68
C LEU A 142 6.74 -8.62 18.42
N TYR A 143 6.18 -9.42 17.50
CA TYR A 143 6.81 -9.70 16.22
C TYR A 143 7.07 -8.42 15.41
N LYS A 144 6.08 -7.52 15.31
CA LYS A 144 6.25 -6.23 14.60
C LYS A 144 7.34 -5.38 15.23
N ARG A 145 7.33 -5.26 16.55
CA ARG A 145 8.34 -4.50 17.28
C ARG A 145 9.76 -5.03 17.04
N ILE A 146 9.98 -6.33 17.24
CA ILE A 146 11.28 -6.99 16.98
C ILE A 146 11.71 -6.83 15.52
N ARG A 147 10.77 -6.78 14.57
CA ARG A 147 11.05 -6.50 13.15
C ARG A 147 11.47 -5.06 12.91
N GLU A 148 10.77 -4.09 13.48
CA GLU A 148 11.06 -2.66 13.35
C GLU A 148 12.41 -2.31 13.97
N GLU A 149 12.78 -2.96 15.08
CA GLU A 149 14.08 -2.84 15.73
C GLU A 149 15.21 -3.63 15.01
N GLY A 150 14.90 -4.35 13.92
CA GLY A 150 15.90 -5.11 13.16
C GLY A 150 16.44 -6.38 13.85
N LEU A 151 15.76 -6.86 14.90
CA LEU A 151 16.22 -7.93 15.78
C LEU A 151 15.74 -9.33 15.35
N LEU A 152 14.99 -9.46 14.25
CA LEU A 152 14.49 -10.77 13.78
C LEU A 152 15.59 -11.82 13.55
N LYS A 153 16.83 -11.40 13.28
CA LYS A 153 17.99 -12.31 13.11
C LYS A 153 18.22 -13.20 14.34
N TYR A 154 17.85 -12.75 15.53
CA TYR A 154 17.96 -13.50 16.78
C TYR A 154 16.78 -14.45 17.05
N ILE A 155 15.74 -14.42 16.21
CA ILE A 155 14.57 -15.29 16.34
C ILE A 155 14.70 -16.48 15.38
N PRO A 156 14.54 -17.73 15.85
CA PRO A 156 14.64 -18.92 15.03
C PRO A 156 13.71 -18.87 13.81
N ARG A 157 14.15 -19.45 12.69
CA ARG A 157 13.28 -19.70 11.54
C ARG A 157 12.98 -21.18 11.47
N LYS A 158 11.75 -21.53 11.11
CA LYS A 158 11.39 -22.91 10.78
C LYS A 158 12.06 -23.26 9.45
N TYR A 159 13.05 -24.14 9.50
CA TYR A 159 13.63 -24.77 8.32
C TYR A 159 13.12 -26.20 8.24
N ARG A 160 12.55 -26.59 7.10
CA ARG A 160 12.27 -28.00 6.83
C ARG A 160 13.60 -28.68 6.52
N ASN A 161 14.00 -29.64 7.36
CA ASN A 161 15.18 -30.45 7.12
C ASN A 161 14.84 -31.56 6.13
N PHE A 162 15.51 -31.55 4.97
CA PHE A 162 15.36 -32.57 3.93
C PHE A 162 16.48 -33.63 3.98
N GLY A 163 17.49 -33.46 4.84
CA GLY A 163 18.76 -34.17 4.72
C GLY A 163 19.41 -33.85 3.36
N ASN A 164 19.80 -34.89 2.62
CA ASN A 164 20.16 -34.74 1.20
C ASN A 164 18.89 -34.47 0.37
N PRO A 165 18.72 -33.27 -0.22
CA PRO A 165 17.48 -32.90 -0.90
C PRO A 165 17.23 -33.72 -2.17
N LEU A 166 18.27 -34.20 -2.85
CA LEU A 166 18.14 -35.06 -4.03
C LEU A 166 17.66 -36.46 -3.64
N SER A 167 18.24 -37.06 -2.59
CA SER A 167 17.78 -38.34 -2.06
C SER A 167 16.34 -38.27 -1.57
N TYR A 168 15.96 -37.18 -0.90
CA TYR A 168 14.57 -36.93 -0.51
C TYR A 168 13.63 -36.85 -1.72
N TYR A 169 14.02 -36.11 -2.76
CA TYR A 169 13.27 -36.04 -4.01
C TYR A 169 13.11 -37.42 -4.65
N LYS A 170 14.20 -38.20 -4.80
CA LYS A 170 14.17 -39.54 -5.41
C LYS A 170 13.25 -40.49 -4.63
N LYS A 171 13.23 -40.39 -3.30
CA LYS A 171 12.38 -41.23 -2.44
C LYS A 171 10.90 -40.84 -2.50
N HIS A 172 10.58 -39.54 -2.45
CA HIS A 172 9.20 -39.08 -2.27
C HIS A 172 8.51 -38.63 -3.56
N TYR A 173 9.28 -38.23 -4.57
CA TYR A 173 8.78 -37.61 -5.81
C TYR A 173 9.50 -38.10 -7.09
N PRO A 174 9.81 -39.41 -7.26
CA PRO A 174 10.72 -39.90 -8.32
C PRO A 174 10.31 -39.54 -9.75
N LYS A 175 9.01 -39.31 -10.00
CA LYS A 175 8.46 -39.04 -11.34
C LYS A 175 7.96 -37.61 -11.52
N LEU A 176 8.15 -36.73 -10.52
CA LEU A 176 7.69 -35.35 -10.62
C LEU A 176 8.68 -34.50 -11.39
N THR A 177 8.24 -33.96 -12.52
CA THR A 177 9.01 -32.94 -13.24
C THR A 177 9.17 -31.69 -12.39
N ARG A 178 10.21 -30.89 -12.66
CA ARG A 178 10.50 -29.63 -11.94
C ARG A 178 9.28 -28.74 -11.73
N GLY A 179 8.48 -28.57 -12.78
CA GLY A 179 7.27 -27.75 -12.74
C GLY A 179 6.19 -28.32 -11.80
N LYS A 180 6.01 -29.65 -11.79
CA LYS A 180 5.09 -30.34 -10.88
C LYS A 180 5.62 -30.32 -9.44
N LEU A 181 6.92 -30.53 -9.26
CA LEU A 181 7.59 -30.44 -7.95
C LEU A 181 7.44 -29.04 -7.35
N ARG A 182 7.67 -27.97 -8.13
CA ARG A 182 7.47 -26.58 -7.68
C ARG A 182 6.06 -26.34 -7.15
N LYS A 183 5.04 -26.89 -7.83
CA LYS A 183 3.64 -26.75 -7.40
C LYS A 183 3.36 -27.56 -6.13
N LYS A 184 3.90 -28.77 -6.02
CA LYS A 184 3.63 -29.71 -4.93
C LYS A 184 4.44 -29.41 -3.66
N ASP A 185 5.73 -29.14 -3.79
CA ASP A 185 6.67 -28.87 -2.70
C ASP A 185 7.61 -27.71 -3.08
N LYS A 186 7.13 -26.48 -2.87
CA LYS A 186 7.90 -25.25 -3.13
C LYS A 186 9.20 -25.18 -2.34
N ALA A 187 9.22 -25.73 -1.12
CA ALA A 187 10.38 -25.66 -0.25
C ALA A 187 11.52 -26.55 -0.76
N LEU A 188 11.19 -27.80 -1.13
CA LEU A 188 12.15 -28.72 -1.72
C LEU A 188 12.66 -28.21 -3.08
N TYR A 189 11.76 -27.72 -3.93
CA TYR A 189 12.14 -27.13 -5.23
C TYR A 189 13.14 -25.97 -5.06
N ARG A 190 12.87 -25.03 -4.14
CA ARG A 190 13.79 -23.91 -3.87
C ARG A 190 15.13 -24.40 -3.33
N ARG A 191 15.12 -25.43 -2.48
CA ARG A 191 16.34 -26.02 -1.94
C ARG A 191 17.19 -26.65 -3.03
N LEU A 192 16.61 -27.51 -3.86
CA LEU A 192 17.30 -28.13 -5.01
C LEU A 192 17.84 -27.07 -5.99
N ARG A 193 17.09 -25.99 -6.23
CA ARG A 193 17.57 -24.87 -7.07
C ARG A 193 18.77 -24.18 -6.44
N LYS A 194 18.69 -23.83 -5.16
CA LYS A 194 19.77 -23.15 -4.44
C LYS A 194 21.05 -23.99 -4.41
N ASP A 195 20.90 -25.29 -4.29
CA ASP A 195 22.01 -26.24 -4.22
C ASP A 195 22.53 -26.68 -5.61
N GLY A 196 21.97 -26.14 -6.71
CA GLY A 196 22.38 -26.50 -8.09
C GLY A 196 21.96 -27.91 -8.54
N LEU A 197 21.12 -28.60 -7.76
CA LEU A 197 20.69 -29.99 -7.98
C LEU A 197 19.42 -30.11 -8.82
N LEU A 198 18.87 -28.99 -9.31
CA LEU A 198 17.65 -29.02 -10.12
C LEU A 198 17.85 -29.78 -11.44
N LYS A 199 19.09 -29.81 -11.97
CA LYS A 199 19.47 -30.54 -13.18
C LYS A 199 19.12 -32.04 -13.12
N GLU A 200 19.20 -32.62 -11.93
CA GLU A 200 18.89 -34.02 -11.64
C GLU A 200 17.37 -34.33 -11.62
N VAL A 201 16.54 -33.31 -11.73
CA VAL A 201 15.07 -33.43 -11.79
C VAL A 201 14.63 -33.22 -13.23
N SER A 202 13.84 -34.15 -13.77
CA SER A 202 13.42 -34.12 -15.16
C SER A 202 12.55 -32.91 -15.52
N LEU A 203 12.70 -32.44 -16.76
CA LEU A 203 11.80 -31.48 -17.38
C LEU A 203 10.54 -32.17 -17.91
N ALA A 204 9.52 -31.39 -18.26
CA ALA A 204 8.34 -31.94 -18.94
C ALA A 204 8.71 -32.36 -20.36
N LYS A 205 8.16 -33.48 -20.88
CA LYS A 205 8.47 -33.99 -22.23
C LYS A 205 8.31 -32.95 -23.34
N ASN A 206 7.37 -32.02 -23.20
CA ASN A 206 7.09 -30.96 -24.17
C ASN A 206 7.69 -29.59 -23.80
N TRP A 207 8.70 -29.55 -22.93
CA TRP A 207 9.24 -28.29 -22.42
C TRP A 207 9.81 -27.40 -23.53
N GLN A 208 10.51 -27.97 -24.51
CA GLN A 208 11.10 -27.23 -25.64
C GLN A 208 10.02 -26.54 -26.49
N LYS A 209 8.92 -27.24 -26.82
CA LYS A 209 7.78 -26.66 -27.54
C LYS A 209 7.15 -25.51 -26.74
N ARG A 210 6.97 -25.69 -25.44
CA ARG A 210 6.39 -24.67 -24.55
C ARG A 210 7.31 -23.46 -24.39
N PHE A 211 8.61 -23.71 -24.29
CA PHE A 211 9.63 -22.68 -24.23
C PHE A 211 9.66 -21.86 -25.52
N ARG A 212 9.70 -22.52 -26.69
CA ARG A 212 9.65 -21.87 -28.00
C ARG A 212 8.45 -20.93 -28.14
N ASN A 213 7.24 -21.43 -27.87
CA ASN A 213 6.02 -20.63 -27.99
C ASN A 213 6.03 -19.40 -27.07
N ALA A 214 6.59 -19.55 -25.87
CA ALA A 214 6.63 -18.49 -24.88
C ALA A 214 7.76 -17.48 -25.15
N LEU A 215 8.90 -17.94 -25.71
CA LEU A 215 9.96 -17.10 -26.23
C LEU A 215 9.46 -16.26 -27.42
N GLN A 216 8.76 -16.87 -28.37
CA GLN A 216 8.17 -16.18 -29.51
C GLN A 216 7.22 -15.07 -29.04
N LYS A 217 6.27 -15.40 -28.15
CA LYS A 217 5.36 -14.41 -27.57
C LYS A 217 6.10 -13.25 -26.87
N TYR A 218 7.20 -13.54 -26.18
CA TYR A 218 8.00 -12.50 -25.55
C TYR A 218 8.62 -11.58 -26.61
N LEU A 219 9.23 -12.14 -27.66
CA LEU A 219 9.81 -11.36 -28.75
C LEU A 219 8.76 -10.53 -29.51
N ASP A 220 7.53 -11.04 -29.64
CA ASP A 220 6.43 -10.31 -30.29
C ASP A 220 5.88 -9.13 -29.47
N THR A 221 6.15 -9.10 -28.16
CA THR A 221 5.57 -8.11 -27.22
C THR A 221 6.61 -7.21 -26.56
N SER A 222 7.89 -7.44 -26.80
CA SER A 222 9.01 -6.77 -26.13
C SER A 222 9.99 -6.26 -27.17
N ASP A 223 10.26 -4.96 -27.15
CA ASP A 223 11.28 -4.33 -27.99
C ASP A 223 12.72 -4.73 -27.59
N ARG A 224 12.88 -5.46 -26.48
CA ARG A 224 14.18 -5.91 -25.96
C ARG A 224 14.30 -7.44 -26.02
N LYS A 225 15.47 -7.93 -26.47
CA LYS A 225 15.87 -9.34 -26.38
C LYS A 225 16.08 -9.75 -24.91
N PRO A 226 15.47 -10.86 -24.43
CA PRO A 226 15.66 -11.31 -23.05
C PRO A 226 17.06 -11.88 -22.85
N THR A 227 17.60 -11.74 -21.65
CA THR A 227 18.86 -12.39 -21.26
C THR A 227 18.67 -13.88 -20.97
N LEU A 228 19.74 -14.68 -21.06
CA LEU A 228 19.72 -16.10 -20.67
C LEU A 228 19.27 -16.30 -19.22
N GLU A 229 19.63 -15.37 -18.34
CA GLU A 229 19.26 -15.42 -16.92
C GLU A 229 17.77 -15.19 -16.71
N GLU A 230 17.17 -14.22 -17.42
CA GLU A 230 15.72 -13.97 -17.40
C GLU A 230 14.95 -15.20 -17.91
N LEU A 231 15.43 -15.81 -19.00
CA LEU A 231 14.85 -17.04 -19.55
C LEU A 231 14.98 -18.22 -18.56
N ALA A 232 16.15 -18.41 -17.95
CA ALA A 232 16.41 -19.47 -16.99
C ALA A 232 15.47 -19.36 -15.78
N GLN A 233 15.29 -18.15 -15.27
CA GLN A 233 14.40 -17.87 -14.14
C GLN A 233 12.93 -18.13 -14.48
N ASN A 234 12.46 -17.61 -15.61
CA ASN A 234 11.06 -17.69 -16.02
C ASN A 234 10.63 -19.12 -16.39
N TYR A 235 11.53 -19.89 -17.00
CA TYR A 235 11.21 -21.21 -17.54
C TYR A 235 11.75 -22.37 -16.70
N HIS A 236 12.47 -22.08 -15.61
CA HIS A 236 13.03 -23.07 -14.69
C HIS A 236 14.04 -24.01 -15.36
N LEU A 237 14.78 -23.43 -16.28
CA LEU A 237 15.90 -24.02 -16.97
C LEU A 237 17.17 -23.54 -16.27
N ASN A 238 18.23 -24.34 -16.33
CA ASN A 238 19.57 -23.83 -16.03
C ASN A 238 20.20 -23.24 -17.30
N SER A 239 21.34 -22.56 -17.14
CA SER A 239 22.04 -21.92 -18.26
C SER A 239 22.52 -22.91 -19.32
N ASP A 240 22.90 -24.12 -18.90
CA ASP A 240 23.40 -25.17 -19.80
C ASP A 240 22.28 -25.73 -20.69
N GLU A 241 21.09 -25.94 -20.15
CA GLU A 241 19.90 -26.39 -20.90
C GLU A 241 19.41 -25.35 -21.90
N LEU A 242 19.57 -24.06 -21.58
CA LEU A 242 19.31 -22.99 -22.52
C LEU A 242 20.35 -22.96 -23.64
N ARG A 243 21.63 -23.14 -23.30
CA ARG A 243 22.72 -23.24 -24.29
C ARG A 243 22.49 -24.42 -25.23
N GLU A 244 22.27 -25.62 -24.71
CA GLU A 244 21.96 -26.80 -25.52
C GLU A 244 20.73 -26.58 -26.40
N TYR A 245 19.68 -25.93 -25.89
CA TYR A 245 18.51 -25.59 -26.69
C TYR A 245 18.86 -24.64 -27.83
N PHE A 246 19.57 -23.54 -27.57
CA PHE A 246 19.91 -22.56 -28.60
C PHE A 246 20.88 -23.14 -29.64
N GLU A 247 21.88 -23.93 -29.21
CA GLU A 247 22.78 -24.68 -30.08
C GLU A 247 22.01 -25.65 -30.99
N SER A 248 21.07 -26.42 -30.43
CA SER A 248 20.23 -27.35 -31.21
C SER A 248 19.32 -26.67 -32.24
N GLN A 249 19.09 -25.36 -32.11
CA GLN A 249 18.30 -24.57 -33.05
C GLN A 249 19.18 -23.72 -33.98
N GLY A 250 20.52 -23.84 -33.89
CA GLY A 250 21.47 -23.04 -34.68
C GLY A 250 21.47 -21.56 -34.31
N ILE A 251 20.99 -21.21 -33.11
CA ILE A 251 20.89 -19.83 -32.63
C ILE A 251 22.08 -19.54 -31.73
N ASN A 252 22.98 -18.64 -32.13
CA ASN A 252 23.98 -18.09 -31.22
C ASN A 252 23.33 -16.99 -30.38
N PHE A 253 23.41 -17.15 -29.05
CA PHE A 253 22.80 -16.25 -28.08
C PHE A 253 23.86 -15.48 -27.30
#